data_AF-H3C8W8-F1
#
_entry.id   AF-H3C8W8-F1
#
_cell.length_a   1.000
_cell.length_b   1.000
_cell.length_c   1.000
_cell.angle_alpha   90.00
_cell.angle_beta   90.00
_cell.angle_gamma   90.00
#
_symmetry.space_group_name_H-M   'P 1'
#
loop_
_entity.id
_entity.type
_entity.pdbx_description
1 polymer ?
#
loop_
_entity_poly.entity_id
_entity_poly.type
_entity_poly.pdbx_seq_one_letter_code
_entity_poly.pdbx_strand_id
1 'polypeptide(L)'
;ATAAAADPSSGVRAAGPFLEIIEQPKQRGMRFRYKCEGRSAGSIPGEKSNDTTKTHPAVKVHNYSGARVRISLVTKPPYKPHPHELVGKDCKHGYYEADLQERRVHSFPNLGIQCVKKKDVSEAITCRLQTGNNPFSIPEAKVWEEEFDLNSVRLCFQASFTQASGQRLQLAPVVSQPIYDNRAPNTAELKIC
;
A
#
# COMPACT_ATOMS: atom_id res chain seq x y z
N ALA A 1 -49.80 20.49 -31.09
CA ALA A 1 -49.82 19.19 -30.40
C ALA A 1 -48.47 19.00 -29.73
N THR A 2 -48.46 19.04 -28.41
CA THR A 2 -47.31 18.96 -27.50
C THR A 2 -46.75 17.54 -27.45
N ALA A 3 -45.46 17.36 -27.72
CA ALA A 3 -44.76 16.09 -27.58
C ALA A 3 -43.80 16.13 -26.38
N ALA A 4 -44.12 15.28 -25.40
CA ALA A 4 -43.25 14.56 -24.46
C ALA A 4 -42.10 15.31 -23.76
N ALA A 5 -42.36 15.73 -22.52
CA ALA A 5 -41.34 15.74 -21.47
C ALA A 5 -41.22 14.32 -20.92
N ALA A 6 -40.13 13.62 -21.25
CA ALA A 6 -39.69 12.44 -20.52
C ALA A 6 -38.49 12.86 -19.67
N ASP A 7 -38.76 13.08 -18.39
CA ASP A 7 -37.78 13.32 -17.34
C ASP A 7 -37.02 12.00 -17.07
N PRO A 8 -35.72 11.89 -17.36
CA PRO A 8 -34.97 10.73 -16.93
C PRO A 8 -34.62 10.93 -15.47
N SER A 9 -35.48 10.35 -14.64
CA SER A 9 -35.23 9.97 -13.25
C SER A 9 -33.74 9.85 -12.95
N SER A 10 -33.29 10.63 -11.97
CA SER A 10 -31.99 10.57 -11.32
C SER A 10 -31.75 9.18 -10.72
N GLY A 11 -31.39 8.23 -11.58
CA GLY A 11 -30.72 7.02 -11.18
C GLY A 11 -29.38 7.44 -10.58
N VAL A 12 -29.31 7.49 -9.25
CA VAL A 12 -28.04 7.42 -8.54
C VAL A 12 -27.35 6.18 -9.08
N ARG A 13 -26.46 6.34 -10.06
CA ARG A 13 -25.54 5.29 -10.48
C ARG A 13 -24.84 4.89 -9.19
N ALA A 14 -25.20 3.74 -8.63
CA ALA A 14 -24.50 3.18 -7.50
C ALA A 14 -23.02 3.14 -7.90
N ALA A 15 -22.20 3.99 -7.28
CA ALA A 15 -20.82 4.13 -7.66
C ALA A 15 -20.17 2.74 -7.63
N GLY A 16 -19.40 2.40 -8.66
CA GLY A 16 -18.70 1.12 -8.72
C GLY A 16 -17.83 0.91 -7.47
N PRO A 17 -17.47 -0.34 -7.14
CA PRO A 17 -16.63 -0.61 -5.98
C PRO A 17 -15.29 0.12 -6.11
N PHE A 18 -14.83 0.71 -5.01
CA PHE A 18 -13.55 1.43 -4.96
C PHE A 18 -12.90 1.27 -3.59
N LEU A 19 -11.59 1.46 -3.57
CA LEU A 19 -10.77 1.38 -2.37
C LEU A 19 -10.46 2.79 -1.88
N GLU A 20 -10.51 3.01 -0.57
CA GLU A 20 -10.18 4.29 0.06
C GLU A 20 -9.25 4.06 1.26
N ILE A 21 -8.25 4.92 1.43
CA ILE A 21 -7.42 4.94 2.64
C ILE A 21 -8.13 5.81 3.69
N ILE A 22 -8.58 5.17 4.77
CA ILE A 22 -9.28 5.84 5.89
C ILE A 22 -8.27 6.43 6.87
N GLU A 23 -7.13 5.77 7.04
CA GLU A 23 -6.03 6.25 7.86
C GLU A 23 -4.72 6.06 7.12
N GLN A 24 -4.04 7.17 6.84
CA GLN A 24 -2.72 7.18 6.20
C GLN A 24 -1.66 6.64 7.16
N PRO A 25 -0.55 6.08 6.66
CA PRO A 25 0.61 5.80 7.48
C PRO A 25 1.25 7.11 7.96
N LYS A 26 1.82 7.09 9.17
CA LYS A 26 2.63 8.20 9.66
C LYS A 26 3.86 8.36 8.77
N GLN A 27 4.08 9.57 8.27
CA GLN A 27 5.15 9.82 7.31
C GLN A 27 6.55 9.74 7.94
N ARG A 28 6.71 10.15 9.21
CA ARG A 28 8.00 10.25 9.89
C ARG A 28 7.97 9.63 11.29
N GLY A 29 9.15 9.39 11.85
CA GLY A 29 9.33 8.81 13.19
C GLY A 29 9.41 7.29 13.22
N MET A 30 9.16 6.60 12.11
CA MET A 30 9.43 5.16 11.96
C MET A 30 10.80 4.94 11.32
N ARG A 31 11.58 3.98 11.82
CA ARG A 31 12.83 3.56 11.17
C ARG A 31 12.65 2.24 10.42
N PHE A 32 13.26 2.14 9.24
CA PHE A 32 13.33 0.87 8.52
C PHE A 32 14.39 -0.03 9.15
N ARG A 33 14.17 -1.35 9.09
CA ARG A 33 15.04 -2.32 9.77
C ARG A 33 15.76 -3.21 8.80
N TYR A 34 17.05 -3.46 9.03
CA TYR A 34 17.76 -4.47 8.27
C TYR A 34 17.42 -5.88 8.77
N LYS A 35 17.40 -6.84 7.85
CA LYS A 35 17.22 -8.27 8.16
C LYS A 35 18.17 -8.78 9.26
N CYS A 36 19.39 -8.26 9.32
CA CYS A 36 20.40 -8.66 10.31
C CYS A 36 20.17 -8.14 11.73
N GLU A 37 19.20 -7.24 11.96
CA GLU A 37 18.92 -6.72 13.32
C GLU A 37 18.24 -7.74 14.23
N GLY A 38 17.72 -8.86 13.69
CA GLY A 38 17.19 -9.98 14.48
C GLY A 38 15.95 -9.68 15.32
N ARG A 39 15.34 -8.50 15.15
CA ARG A 39 14.09 -8.07 15.80
C ARG A 39 12.99 -7.92 14.77
N SER A 40 11.73 -7.92 15.19
CA SER A 40 10.63 -7.56 14.29
C SER A 40 10.87 -6.16 13.71
N ALA A 41 10.44 -5.93 12.47
CA ALA A 41 10.65 -4.65 11.79
C ALA A 41 9.78 -3.50 12.35
N GLY A 42 9.15 -3.71 13.50
CA GLY A 42 8.17 -2.81 14.10
C GLY A 42 6.82 -2.85 13.38
N SER A 43 5.98 -1.89 13.74
CA SER A 43 4.66 -1.67 13.17
C SER A 43 4.59 -0.26 12.59
N ILE A 44 4.08 -0.11 11.37
CA ILE A 44 3.79 1.18 10.75
C ILE A 44 2.63 1.81 11.54
N PRO A 45 2.85 2.97 12.20
CA PRO A 45 1.78 3.67 12.88
C PRO A 45 0.92 4.44 11.87
N GLY A 46 -0.34 4.66 12.20
CA GLY A 46 -1.22 5.57 11.49
C GLY A 46 -0.82 7.01 11.73
N GLU A 47 -1.23 7.91 10.82
CA GLU A 47 -0.95 9.34 10.89
C GLU A 47 -1.47 9.97 12.19
N LYS A 48 -2.62 9.50 12.69
CA LYS A 48 -3.26 10.01 13.92
C LYS A 48 -2.73 9.32 15.19
N SER A 49 -1.76 8.43 15.05
CA SER A 49 -1.20 7.65 16.14
C SER A 49 -0.36 8.55 17.07
N ASN A 50 -0.68 8.51 18.36
CA ASN A 50 -0.04 9.30 19.41
C ASN A 50 0.37 8.39 20.59
N ASP A 51 0.79 8.96 21.71
CA ASP A 51 1.29 8.19 22.85
C ASP A 51 0.20 7.42 23.60
N THR A 52 -1.03 7.93 23.62
CA THR A 52 -2.15 7.34 24.33
C THR A 52 -2.97 6.40 23.45
N THR A 53 -3.20 6.78 22.19
CA THR A 53 -3.99 6.02 21.22
C THR A 53 -3.14 5.61 20.04
N LYS A 54 -2.78 4.33 19.99
CA LYS A 54 -2.08 3.74 18.85
C LYS A 54 -3.07 3.42 17.75
N THR A 55 -2.86 4.04 16.61
CA THR A 55 -3.61 3.78 15.37
C THR A 55 -2.67 3.27 14.28
N HIS A 56 -3.24 2.75 13.19
CA HIS A 56 -2.51 2.03 12.14
C HIS A 56 -3.09 2.35 10.76
N PRO A 57 -2.31 2.17 9.67
CA PRO A 57 -2.83 2.32 8.32
C PRO A 57 -4.09 1.50 8.14
N ALA A 58 -5.14 2.13 7.62
CA ALA A 58 -6.44 1.51 7.47
C ALA A 58 -7.09 1.86 6.14
N VAL A 59 -7.77 0.88 5.56
CA VAL A 59 -8.49 1.03 4.29
C VAL A 59 -9.93 0.57 4.41
N LYS A 60 -10.76 1.06 3.49
CA LYS A 60 -12.15 0.67 3.32
C LYS A 60 -12.39 0.34 1.86
N VAL A 61 -13.00 -0.82 1.62
CA VAL A 61 -13.57 -1.16 0.32
C VAL A 61 -15.03 -0.72 0.35
N HIS A 62 -15.41 0.16 -0.55
CA HIS A 62 -16.80 0.61 -0.69
C HIS A 62 -17.54 -0.26 -1.71
N ASN A 63 -18.84 -0.43 -1.49
CA ASN A 63 -19.78 -1.10 -2.41
C ASN A 63 -19.41 -2.56 -2.76
N TYR A 64 -18.65 -3.24 -1.89
CA TYR A 64 -18.32 -4.66 -2.02
C TYR A 64 -17.88 -5.28 -0.68
N SER A 65 -18.22 -6.55 -0.41
CA SER A 65 -17.74 -7.33 0.75
C SER A 65 -16.99 -8.58 0.29
N GLY A 66 -16.03 -9.06 1.09
CA GLY A 66 -15.24 -10.26 0.74
C GLY A 66 -14.14 -10.01 -0.32
N ALA A 67 -13.54 -8.82 -0.33
CA ALA A 67 -12.42 -8.53 -1.22
C ALA A 67 -11.09 -9.07 -0.66
N ARG A 68 -10.21 -9.55 -1.53
CA ARG A 68 -8.82 -9.87 -1.20
C ARG A 68 -7.94 -8.64 -1.40
N VAL A 69 -7.26 -8.21 -0.33
CA VAL A 69 -6.33 -7.09 -0.37
C VAL A 69 -4.90 -7.59 -0.53
N ARG A 70 -4.12 -6.87 -1.34
CA ARG A 70 -2.67 -6.98 -1.44
C ARG A 70 -2.06 -5.61 -1.17
N ILE A 71 -1.05 -5.54 -0.31
CA ILE A 71 -0.32 -4.31 0.01
C ILE A 71 1.14 -4.49 -0.34
N SER A 72 1.67 -3.64 -1.20
CA SER A 72 3.07 -3.67 -1.62
C SER A 72 3.75 -2.31 -1.40
N LEU A 73 5.08 -2.30 -1.48
CA LEU A 73 5.87 -1.08 -1.41
C LEU A 73 6.18 -0.57 -2.82
N VAL A 74 5.95 0.71 -3.05
CA VAL A 74 6.27 1.39 -4.31
C VAL A 74 7.08 2.66 -4.08
N THR A 75 7.78 3.10 -5.12
CA THR A 75 8.52 4.37 -5.15
C THR A 75 7.57 5.58 -5.22
N LYS A 76 8.11 6.79 -5.26
CA LYS A 76 7.41 7.97 -5.81
C LYS A 76 6.95 7.72 -7.27
N PRO A 77 6.02 8.51 -7.84
CA PRO A 77 5.64 8.41 -9.25
C PRO A 77 6.89 8.23 -10.14
N PRO A 78 6.95 7.20 -10.99
CA PRO A 78 5.83 6.42 -11.56
C PRO A 78 5.37 5.19 -10.75
N TYR A 79 5.67 5.11 -9.44
CA TYR A 79 5.23 4.03 -8.54
C TYR A 79 5.77 2.64 -8.93
N LYS A 80 7.07 2.58 -9.20
CA LYS A 80 7.81 1.34 -9.46
C LYS A 80 7.81 0.45 -8.21
N PRO A 81 7.92 -0.88 -8.36
CA PRO A 81 8.14 -1.78 -7.22
C PRO A 81 9.35 -1.31 -6.40
N HIS A 82 9.20 -1.19 -5.08
CA HIS A 82 10.29 -0.77 -4.22
C HIS A 82 11.15 -2.00 -3.80
N PRO A 83 12.49 -1.86 -3.68
CA PRO A 83 13.37 -2.97 -3.30
C PRO A 83 13.16 -3.46 -1.86
N HIS A 84 12.83 -2.55 -0.94
CA HIS A 84 12.49 -2.91 0.45
C HIS A 84 11.32 -3.90 0.53
N GLU A 85 11.22 -4.60 1.66
CA GLU A 85 10.21 -5.63 1.86
C GLU A 85 9.20 -5.19 2.91
N LEU A 86 7.91 -5.39 2.62
CA LEU A 86 6.89 -5.39 3.65
C LEU A 86 6.98 -6.73 4.40
N VAL A 87 7.11 -6.66 5.73
CA VAL A 87 7.25 -7.83 6.59
C VAL A 87 6.26 -7.75 7.74
N GLY A 88 5.90 -8.91 8.29
CA GLY A 88 4.94 -9.00 9.38
C GLY A 88 3.97 -10.15 9.19
N LYS A 89 2.83 -10.07 9.88
CA LYS A 89 1.80 -11.11 9.77
C LYS A 89 1.20 -11.10 8.35
N ASP A 90 1.01 -12.28 7.76
CA ASP A 90 0.44 -12.47 6.42
C ASP A 90 1.24 -11.78 5.28
N CYS A 91 2.52 -11.46 5.52
CA CYS A 91 3.44 -10.95 4.52
C CYS A 91 4.24 -12.09 3.87
N LYS A 92 4.39 -12.04 2.54
CA LYS A 92 5.20 -12.97 1.76
C LYS A 92 5.84 -12.23 0.58
N HIS A 93 7.08 -12.57 0.26
CA HIS A 93 7.83 -11.99 -0.87
C HIS A 93 7.80 -10.44 -0.93
N GLY A 94 7.78 -9.78 0.22
CA GLY A 94 7.78 -8.32 0.35
C GLY A 94 6.43 -7.62 0.13
N TYR A 95 5.32 -8.36 0.07
CA TYR A 95 3.96 -7.81 0.08
C TYR A 95 3.08 -8.50 1.14
N TYR A 96 2.07 -7.80 1.63
CA TYR A 96 1.01 -8.34 2.47
C TYR A 96 -0.14 -8.82 1.60
N GLU A 97 -0.79 -9.92 1.94
CA GLU A 97 -1.97 -10.39 1.22
C GLU A 97 -2.92 -11.16 2.14
N ALA A 98 -4.18 -10.73 2.21
CA ALA A 98 -5.20 -11.37 3.03
C ALA A 98 -6.61 -11.11 2.48
N ASP A 99 -7.54 -11.98 2.86
CA ASP A 99 -8.97 -11.77 2.59
C ASP A 99 -9.57 -10.83 3.64
N LEU A 100 -10.25 -9.78 3.17
CA LEU A 100 -10.92 -8.83 4.03
C LEU A 100 -12.25 -9.41 4.51
N GLN A 101 -12.45 -9.41 5.83
CA GLN A 101 -13.73 -9.73 6.45
C GLN A 101 -14.81 -8.71 6.05
N GLU A 102 -16.08 -8.99 6.37
CA GLU A 102 -17.21 -8.09 6.15
C GLU A 102 -17.24 -6.89 7.13
N ARG A 103 -16.07 -6.32 7.45
CA ARG A 103 -15.95 -5.09 8.24
C ARG A 103 -15.88 -3.90 7.28
N ARG A 104 -16.36 -2.74 7.75
CA ARG A 104 -16.30 -1.50 6.95
C ARG A 104 -14.89 -0.92 6.86
N VAL A 105 -14.02 -1.17 7.84
CA VAL A 105 -12.66 -0.61 7.89
C VAL A 105 -11.69 -1.69 8.35
N HIS A 106 -10.58 -1.82 7.64
CA HIS A 106 -9.52 -2.80 7.91
C HIS A 106 -8.22 -2.08 8.24
N SER A 107 -7.77 -2.26 9.48
CA SER A 107 -6.49 -1.74 9.98
C SER A 107 -5.40 -2.81 9.87
N PHE A 108 -4.16 -2.39 9.60
CA PHE A 108 -3.02 -3.29 9.44
C PHE A 108 -1.92 -3.03 10.50
N PRO A 109 -2.10 -3.53 11.74
CA PRO A 109 -1.19 -3.23 12.86
C PRO A 109 0.16 -3.94 12.80
N ASN A 110 0.26 -5.03 12.04
CA ASN A 110 1.44 -5.91 12.02
C ASN A 110 2.25 -5.77 10.73
N LEU A 111 2.34 -4.55 10.19
CA LEU A 111 3.15 -4.26 9.01
C LEU A 111 4.42 -3.53 9.42
N GLY A 112 5.58 -4.06 9.06
CA GLY A 112 6.89 -3.44 9.24
C GLY A 112 7.63 -3.37 7.91
N ILE A 113 8.70 -2.57 7.87
CA ILE A 113 9.47 -2.32 6.65
C ILE A 113 10.89 -2.81 6.85
N GLN A 114 11.27 -3.85 6.09
CA GLN A 114 12.61 -4.39 6.07
C GLN A 114 13.40 -3.76 4.93
N CYS A 115 14.39 -2.95 5.27
CA CYS A 115 15.25 -2.32 4.27
C CYS A 115 16.34 -3.27 3.77
N VAL A 116 16.62 -3.19 2.48
CA VAL A 116 17.73 -3.91 1.82
C VAL A 116 18.96 -3.02 1.71
N LYS A 117 20.14 -3.62 1.58
CA LYS A 117 21.39 -2.89 1.33
C LYS A 117 21.47 -2.51 -0.15
N LYS A 118 22.20 -1.42 -0.47
CA LYS A 118 22.35 -0.94 -1.85
C LYS A 118 22.84 -2.03 -2.82
N LYS A 119 23.74 -2.90 -2.36
CA LYS A 119 24.25 -4.05 -3.13
C LYS A 119 23.20 -5.12 -3.47
N ASP A 120 22.14 -5.23 -2.66
CA ASP A 120 21.11 -6.26 -2.79
C ASP A 120 19.86 -5.73 -3.52
N VAL A 121 19.86 -4.46 -3.96
CA VAL A 121 18.72 -3.81 -4.63
C VAL A 121 18.36 -4.53 -5.94
N SER A 122 19.35 -4.91 -6.74
CA SER A 122 19.12 -5.57 -8.03
C SER A 122 18.40 -6.91 -7.85
N GLU A 123 18.89 -7.76 -6.94
CA GLU A 123 18.27 -9.03 -6.61
C GLU A 123 16.85 -8.85 -6.07
N ALA A 124 16.66 -7.86 -5.18
CA ALA A 124 15.35 -7.56 -4.60
C ALA A 124 14.31 -7.18 -5.67
N ILE A 125 14.67 -6.30 -6.62
CA ILE A 125 13.76 -5.88 -7.71
C ILE A 125 13.43 -7.04 -8.63
N THR A 126 14.43 -7.85 -9.02
CA THR A 126 14.20 -9.05 -9.84
C THR A 126 13.18 -9.99 -9.18
N CYS A 127 13.30 -10.20 -7.86
CA CYS A 127 12.32 -10.97 -7.09
C CYS A 127 10.91 -10.35 -7.13
N ARG A 128 10.78 -9.01 -7.07
CA ARG A 128 9.46 -8.33 -7.18
C ARG A 128 8.82 -8.54 -8.55
N LEU A 129 9.60 -8.47 -9.61
CA LEU A 129 9.10 -8.68 -10.97
C LEU A 129 8.67 -10.13 -11.19
N GLN A 130 9.47 -11.11 -10.75
CA GLN A 130 9.15 -12.53 -10.84
C GLN A 130 7.90 -12.92 -10.04
N THR A 131 7.64 -12.27 -8.91
CA THR A 131 6.47 -12.52 -8.05
C THR A 131 5.23 -11.72 -8.47
N GLY A 132 5.30 -11.01 -9.60
CA GLY A 132 4.21 -10.17 -10.10
C GLY A 132 3.85 -9.02 -9.17
N ASN A 133 4.80 -8.55 -8.36
CA ASN A 133 4.63 -7.41 -7.45
C ASN A 133 4.89 -6.09 -8.18
N ASN A 134 4.11 -5.83 -9.23
CA ASN A 134 4.19 -4.64 -10.06
C ASN A 134 2.79 -4.02 -10.22
N PRO A 135 2.32 -3.25 -9.22
CA PRO A 135 0.93 -2.82 -9.15
C PRO A 135 0.50 -1.88 -10.28
N PHE A 136 1.44 -1.21 -10.93
CA PHE A 136 1.21 -0.30 -12.05
C PHE A 136 1.70 -0.85 -13.39
N SER A 137 2.06 -2.14 -13.44
CA SER A 137 2.54 -2.82 -14.65
C SER A 137 3.64 -2.05 -15.39
N ILE A 138 4.56 -1.44 -14.63
CA ILE A 138 5.68 -0.67 -15.19
C ILE A 138 6.58 -1.62 -15.99
N PRO A 139 6.87 -1.35 -17.27
CA PRO A 139 7.77 -2.17 -18.07
C PRO A 139 9.14 -2.30 -17.41
N GLU A 140 9.72 -3.50 -17.43
CA GLU A 140 10.99 -3.78 -16.75
C GLU A 140 12.10 -2.80 -17.10
N ALA A 141 12.26 -2.44 -18.38
CA ALA A 141 13.23 -1.45 -18.82
C ALA A 141 13.10 -0.11 -18.05
N LYS A 142 11.86 0.36 -17.84
CA LYS A 142 11.57 1.59 -17.10
C LYS A 142 11.76 1.46 -15.60
N VAL A 143 11.73 0.24 -15.06
CA VAL A 143 11.99 0.02 -13.64
C VAL A 143 13.42 0.43 -13.29
N TRP A 144 14.36 0.17 -14.19
CA TRP A 144 15.80 0.38 -14.02
C TRP A 144 16.32 1.75 -14.46
N GLU A 145 15.52 2.58 -15.13
CA GLU A 145 15.94 3.90 -15.64
C GLU A 145 16.37 4.90 -14.56
N GLU A 146 15.73 4.85 -13.39
CA GLU A 146 16.02 5.77 -12.26
C GLU A 146 16.48 5.02 -11.03
N GLU A 147 17.43 5.60 -10.29
CA GLU A 147 17.86 5.09 -8.99
C GLU A 147 16.72 5.04 -7.98
N PHE A 148 16.78 4.06 -7.07
CA PHE A 148 15.80 3.90 -6.01
C PHE A 148 16.16 4.75 -4.79
N ASP A 149 15.20 5.57 -4.33
CA ASP A 149 15.30 6.26 -3.04
C ASP A 149 15.00 5.28 -1.89
N LEU A 150 16.06 4.77 -1.26
CA LEU A 150 15.94 3.81 -0.16
C LEU A 150 15.43 4.43 1.15
N ASN A 151 15.26 5.74 1.22
CA ASN A 151 14.80 6.44 2.42
C ASN A 151 13.30 6.76 2.40
N SER A 152 12.61 6.51 1.28
CA SER A 152 11.21 6.85 1.09
C SER A 152 10.46 5.75 0.37
N VAL A 153 9.36 5.29 0.96
CA VAL A 153 8.47 4.28 0.36
C VAL A 153 7.02 4.72 0.45
N ARG A 154 6.15 4.14 -0.37
CA ARG A 154 4.70 4.30 -0.26
C ARG A 154 4.05 2.92 -0.20
N LEU A 155 2.95 2.81 0.55
CA LEU A 155 2.10 1.62 0.52
C LEU A 155 1.18 1.72 -0.70
N CYS A 156 1.18 0.70 -1.54
CA CYS A 156 0.21 0.54 -2.62
C CYS A 156 -0.79 -0.53 -2.21
N PHE A 157 -2.06 -0.13 -2.08
CA PHE A 157 -3.15 -1.02 -1.75
C PHE A 157 -3.86 -1.43 -3.03
N GLN A 158 -3.90 -2.73 -3.28
CA GLN A 158 -4.66 -3.36 -4.35
C GLN A 158 -5.77 -4.19 -3.73
N ALA A 159 -6.98 -4.06 -4.24
CA ALA A 159 -8.10 -4.90 -3.83
C ALA A 159 -8.64 -5.65 -5.05
N SER A 160 -8.95 -6.92 -4.87
CA SER A 160 -9.50 -7.77 -5.91
C SER A 160 -10.61 -8.64 -5.36
N PHE A 161 -11.59 -8.99 -6.18
CA PHE A 161 -12.69 -9.83 -5.76
C PHE A 161 -13.17 -10.73 -6.89
N THR A 162 -13.82 -11.82 -6.51
CA THR A 162 -14.37 -12.80 -7.45
C THR A 162 -15.85 -12.57 -7.57
N GLN A 163 -16.33 -12.26 -8.77
CA GLN A 163 -17.76 -12.14 -9.05
C GLN A 163 -18.44 -13.51 -9.03
N ALA A 164 -19.77 -13.52 -8.94
CA ALA A 164 -20.58 -14.75 -9.01
C ALA A 164 -20.35 -15.55 -10.30
N SER A 165 -19.93 -14.89 -11.39
CA SER A 165 -19.53 -15.52 -12.66
C SER A 165 -18.19 -16.26 -12.59
N GLY A 166 -17.45 -16.18 -11.48
CA GLY A 166 -16.09 -16.69 -11.34
C GLY A 166 -15.00 -15.75 -11.86
N GLN A 167 -15.36 -14.62 -12.49
CA GLN A 167 -14.39 -13.63 -12.96
C GLN A 167 -13.76 -12.88 -11.78
N ARG A 168 -12.43 -12.78 -11.76
CA ARG A 168 -11.70 -11.96 -10.80
C ARG A 168 -11.54 -10.54 -11.33
N LEU A 169 -12.08 -9.57 -10.61
CA LEU A 169 -11.91 -8.15 -10.90
C LEU A 169 -10.90 -7.53 -9.93
N GLN A 170 -10.15 -6.54 -10.42
CA GLN A 170 -9.23 -5.74 -9.63
C GLN A 170 -9.71 -4.29 -9.59
N LEU A 171 -9.71 -3.71 -8.40
CA LEU A 171 -9.95 -2.29 -8.19
C LEU A 171 -8.71 -1.48 -8.55
N ALA A 172 -8.92 -0.20 -8.85
CA ALA A 172 -7.82 0.73 -9.07
C ALA A 172 -6.91 0.75 -7.82
N PRO A 173 -5.58 0.62 -7.98
CA PRO A 173 -4.66 0.68 -6.87
C PRO A 173 -4.67 2.07 -6.23
N VAL A 174 -4.58 2.12 -4.90
CA VAL A 174 -4.51 3.37 -4.13
C VAL A 174 -3.18 3.45 -3.42
N VAL A 175 -2.48 4.57 -3.56
CA VAL A 175 -1.14 4.78 -3.01
C VAL A 175 -1.21 5.71 -1.81
N SER A 176 -0.54 5.34 -0.72
CA SER A 176 -0.47 6.15 0.50
C SER A 176 0.41 7.40 0.34
N GLN A 177 0.35 8.24 1.36
CA GLN A 177 1.41 9.20 1.63
C GLN A 177 2.78 8.51 1.85
N PRO A 178 3.90 9.20 1.58
CA PRO A 178 5.22 8.59 1.72
C PRO A 178 5.55 8.32 3.19
N ILE A 179 6.26 7.22 3.42
CA ILE A 179 6.85 6.85 4.70
C ILE A 179 8.36 7.03 4.54
N TYR A 180 8.94 7.77 5.46
CA TYR A 180 10.34 8.13 5.46
C TYR A 180 11.11 7.39 6.55
N ASP A 181 12.33 6.95 6.22
CA ASP A 181 13.21 6.34 7.21
C ASP A 181 13.71 7.38 8.21
N ASN A 182 13.41 7.17 9.49
CA ASN A 182 13.87 8.04 10.56
C ASN A 182 15.37 7.89 10.87
N ARG A 183 16.06 6.90 10.29
CA ARG A 183 17.51 6.76 10.43
C ARG A 183 18.29 7.66 9.47
N ALA A 184 17.69 8.06 8.35
CA ALA A 184 18.35 8.89 7.36
C ALA A 184 18.31 10.39 7.77
N PRO A 185 19.45 11.09 7.84
CA PRO A 185 19.52 12.46 8.38
C PRO A 185 18.62 13.48 7.68
N ASN A 186 18.43 13.32 6.36
CA ASN A 186 17.59 14.18 5.53
C ASN A 186 16.09 13.93 5.71
N THR A 187 15.71 12.78 6.26
CA THR A 187 14.30 12.37 6.40
C THR A 187 13.87 12.08 7.84
N ALA A 188 14.78 12.24 8.79
CA ALA A 188 14.49 12.14 10.22
C ALA A 188 13.42 13.16 10.67
N GLU A 189 12.66 12.78 11.69
CA GLU A 189 11.78 13.66 12.44
C GLU A 189 12.64 14.66 13.24
N LEU A 190 12.45 15.96 12.99
CA LEU A 190 13.14 17.01 13.74
C LEU A 190 12.56 17.08 15.16
N LYS A 191 13.43 16.96 16.17
CA LYS A 191 13.09 17.14 17.59
C LYS A 191 14.12 18.08 18.22
N ILE A 192 13.62 19.09 18.93
CA ILE A 192 14.44 19.92 19.80
C ILE A 192 14.48 19.21 21.15
N CYS A 193 15.68 18.97 21.67
CA CYS A 193 15.92 18.34 22.98
C CYS A 193 16.10 19.39 24.07
#